data_AF-A0A381SDF3-F1
#
_entry.id   AF-A0A381SDF3-F1
#
_cell.length_a   1.000
_cell.length_b   1.000
_cell.length_c   1.000
_cell.angle_alpha   90.00
_cell.angle_beta   90.00
_cell.angle_gamma   90.00
#
_symmetry.space_group_name_H-M   'P 1'
#
loop_
_entity.id
_entity.type
_entity.pdbx_description
1 polymer ?
#
loop_
_entity_poly.entity_id
_entity_poly.type
_entity_poly.pdbx_seq_one_letter_code
_entity_poly.pdbx_strand_id
1 'polypeptide(L)'
;MPKSRSIKLVVGLAAVFLLPWLFLRTLRDTIAQPYDAGEFSFSGWTLTLNDGVSPGGASLGLQPPTMLLSSLFDQLFERTMASMTTPGGSVIPIVLRSELRGEVATVLPAVEILEMARAAGLERATLDPVCMAVKRQPFSGRTRELYFVLFDSPETLAFRRSLRDLVAERGVDGAFTEDRLNLVLPIAGSDAGFDTWWPLAVDRDTDCQAPIL
;
A
#
# COMPACT_ATOMS: atom_id res chain seq x y z
N MET A 1 -17.75 45.03 41.34
CA MET A 1 -17.14 44.88 40.01
C MET A 1 -16.54 43.47 39.86
N PRO A 2 -17.24 42.47 39.27
CA PRO A 2 -16.61 41.19 38.92
C PRO A 2 -16.73 40.78 37.44
N LYS A 3 -17.57 41.47 36.63
CA LYS A 3 -17.91 41.07 35.24
C LYS A 3 -16.70 40.87 34.32
N SER A 4 -15.66 41.68 34.43
CA SER A 4 -14.50 41.60 33.52
C SER A 4 -13.61 40.37 33.79
N ARG A 5 -13.58 39.88 35.04
CA ARG A 5 -12.74 38.73 35.42
C ARG A 5 -13.35 37.41 34.97
N SER A 6 -14.68 37.29 35.02
CA SER A 6 -15.42 36.13 34.49
C SER A 6 -15.34 36.04 32.96
N ILE A 7 -15.43 37.18 32.25
CA ILE A 7 -15.31 37.20 30.79
C ILE A 7 -13.93 36.73 30.33
N LYS A 8 -12.84 37.19 30.98
CA LYS A 8 -11.48 36.75 30.65
C LYS A 8 -11.27 35.25 30.87
N LEU A 9 -11.89 34.69 31.92
CA LEU A 9 -11.79 33.27 32.25
C LEU A 9 -12.55 32.40 31.23
N VAL A 10 -13.72 32.85 30.79
CA VAL A 10 -14.50 32.19 29.73
C VAL A 10 -13.78 32.24 28.38
N VAL A 11 -13.20 33.39 28.01
CA VAL A 11 -12.43 33.53 26.76
C VAL A 11 -11.16 32.67 26.79
N GLY A 12 -10.46 32.66 27.93
CA GLY A 12 -9.27 31.81 28.11
C GLY A 12 -9.62 30.33 27.98
N LEU A 13 -10.71 29.88 28.61
CA LEU A 13 -11.16 28.49 28.52
C LEU A 13 -11.58 28.14 27.08
N ALA A 14 -12.35 29.01 26.43
CA ALA A 14 -12.77 28.83 25.05
C ALA A 14 -11.58 28.72 24.10
N ALA A 15 -10.55 29.57 24.25
CA ALA A 15 -9.33 29.52 23.45
C ALA A 15 -8.57 28.20 23.65
N VAL A 16 -8.47 27.71 24.89
CA VAL A 16 -7.78 26.45 25.22
C VAL A 16 -8.46 25.23 24.59
N PHE A 17 -9.79 25.24 24.39
CA PHE A 17 -10.48 24.14 23.73
C PHE A 17 -10.64 24.32 22.22
N LEU A 18 -10.96 25.53 21.75
CA LEU A 18 -11.21 25.80 20.34
C LEU A 18 -9.93 25.74 19.50
N LEU A 19 -8.80 26.26 19.99
CA LEU A 19 -7.57 26.29 19.19
C LEU A 19 -7.01 24.88 18.92
N PRO A 20 -6.89 23.96 19.91
CA PRO A 20 -6.49 22.59 19.63
C PRO A 20 -7.49 21.84 18.75
N TRP A 21 -8.80 22.08 18.94
CA TRP A 21 -9.82 21.44 18.12
C TRP A 21 -9.76 21.89 16.65
N LEU A 22 -9.62 23.19 16.39
CA LEU A 22 -9.45 23.74 15.05
C LEU A 22 -8.16 23.22 14.41
N PHE A 23 -7.06 23.17 15.16
CA PHE A 23 -5.79 22.64 14.67
C PHE A 23 -5.89 21.16 14.28
N LEU A 24 -6.52 20.32 15.13
CA LEU A 24 -6.78 18.92 14.82
C LEU A 24 -7.68 18.73 13.60
N ARG A 25 -8.68 19.61 13.43
CA ARG A 25 -9.56 19.62 12.27
C ARG A 25 -8.79 19.97 10.99
N THR A 26 -8.01 21.03 11.01
CA THR A 26 -7.20 21.45 9.85
C THR A 26 -6.19 20.38 9.45
N LEU A 27 -5.49 19.76 10.40
CA LEU A 27 -4.56 18.66 10.10
C LEU A 27 -5.27 17.46 9.45
N ARG A 28 -6.46 17.08 9.94
CA ARG A 28 -7.26 16.02 9.32
C ARG A 28 -7.72 16.42 7.92
N ASP A 29 -8.15 17.65 7.73
CA ASP A 29 -8.61 18.15 6.44
C ASP A 29 -7.46 18.16 5.41
N THR A 30 -6.22 18.48 5.81
CA THR A 30 -5.03 18.43 4.94
C THR A 30 -4.64 17.00 4.56
N ILE A 31 -4.64 16.06 5.53
CA ILE A 31 -4.27 14.66 5.27
C ILE A 31 -5.30 13.96 4.36
N ALA A 32 -6.58 14.34 4.46
CA ALA A 32 -7.67 13.79 3.68
C ALA A 32 -7.81 14.41 2.27
N GLN A 33 -6.98 15.40 1.90
CA GLN A 33 -7.03 15.98 0.56
C GLN A 33 -6.72 14.92 -0.50
N PRO A 34 -7.40 14.94 -1.65
CA PRO A 34 -7.11 14.00 -2.73
C PRO A 34 -5.67 14.14 -3.23
N TYR A 35 -5.00 13.02 -3.52
CA TYR A 35 -3.72 13.03 -4.24
C TYR A 35 -3.98 13.26 -5.72
N ASP A 36 -3.19 14.11 -6.36
CA ASP A 36 -3.29 14.39 -7.79
C ASP A 36 -2.45 13.35 -8.55
N ALA A 37 -3.12 12.53 -9.33
CA ALA A 37 -2.50 11.58 -10.23
C ALA A 37 -3.09 11.65 -11.64
N GLY A 38 -3.71 12.78 -12.03
CA GLY A 38 -4.38 12.93 -13.32
C GLY A 38 -3.45 12.77 -14.53
N GLU A 39 -2.14 12.93 -14.33
CA GLU A 39 -1.12 12.70 -15.35
C GLU A 39 -0.71 11.21 -15.48
N PHE A 40 -1.03 10.38 -14.47
CA PHE A 40 -0.69 8.97 -14.44
C PHE A 40 -1.87 8.10 -14.87
N SER A 41 -1.67 7.33 -15.93
CA SER A 41 -2.69 6.41 -16.44
C SER A 41 -2.83 5.11 -15.62
N PHE A 42 -2.14 4.99 -14.47
CA PHE A 42 -2.02 3.76 -13.66
C PHE A 42 -1.86 2.49 -14.50
N SER A 43 -1.04 2.60 -15.56
CA SER A 43 -0.77 1.58 -16.56
C SER A 43 0.71 1.65 -16.97
N GLY A 44 1.14 0.75 -17.86
CA GLY A 44 2.55 0.65 -18.25
C GLY A 44 3.41 -0.04 -17.18
N TRP A 45 2.81 -0.98 -16.45
CA TRP A 45 3.50 -1.78 -15.44
C TRP A 45 4.46 -2.77 -16.11
N THR A 46 5.58 -3.03 -15.45
CA THR A 46 6.50 -4.09 -15.89
C THR A 46 6.44 -5.26 -14.91
N LEU A 47 6.26 -6.48 -15.42
CA LEU A 47 6.34 -7.68 -14.60
C LEU A 47 7.80 -7.95 -14.27
N THR A 48 8.08 -8.16 -12.99
CA THR A 48 9.42 -8.50 -12.51
C THR A 48 9.39 -9.72 -11.62
N LEU A 49 10.36 -10.61 -11.83
CA LEU A 49 10.70 -11.64 -10.88
C LEU A 49 11.71 -11.07 -9.88
N ASN A 50 11.47 -11.34 -8.62
CA ASN A 50 12.36 -10.88 -7.55
C ASN A 50 13.05 -12.09 -6.92
N ASP A 51 14.37 -12.12 -7.02
CA ASP A 51 15.22 -13.17 -6.44
C ASP A 51 15.72 -12.80 -5.03
N GLY A 52 15.07 -11.83 -4.38
CA GLY A 52 15.39 -11.40 -3.03
C GLY A 52 15.36 -12.54 -2.01
N VAL A 53 16.00 -12.33 -0.85
CA VAL A 53 16.16 -13.40 0.16
C VAL A 53 15.04 -13.41 1.20
N SER A 54 14.26 -12.32 1.31
CA SER A 54 13.29 -12.14 2.39
C SER A 54 11.99 -12.94 2.19
N PRO A 55 11.49 -13.68 3.19
CA PRO A 55 10.22 -14.42 3.12
C PRO A 55 9.01 -13.60 2.65
N GLY A 56 8.91 -12.36 3.12
CA GLY A 56 7.79 -11.47 2.83
C GLY A 56 7.94 -10.71 1.52
N GLY A 57 9.08 -10.81 0.85
CA GLY A 57 9.26 -10.17 -0.44
C GLY A 57 8.34 -10.76 -1.52
N ALA A 58 8.01 -9.93 -2.51
CA ALA A 58 7.42 -10.41 -3.76
C ALA A 58 8.35 -11.46 -4.39
N SER A 59 7.77 -12.51 -4.96
CA SER A 59 8.43 -13.40 -5.92
C SER A 59 8.12 -12.96 -7.35
N LEU A 60 6.88 -12.58 -7.61
CA LEU A 60 6.43 -11.89 -8.82
C LEU A 60 5.75 -10.60 -8.38
N GLY A 61 6.04 -9.50 -9.08
CA GLY A 61 5.33 -8.26 -8.85
C GLY A 61 5.27 -7.34 -10.07
N LEU A 62 4.49 -6.28 -9.93
CA LEU A 62 4.37 -5.21 -10.92
C LEU A 62 5.24 -4.02 -10.46
N GLN A 63 6.17 -3.62 -11.30
CA GLN A 63 6.96 -2.42 -11.11
C GLN A 63 6.20 -1.22 -11.72
N PRO A 64 6.06 -0.10 -11.00
CA PRO A 64 5.40 1.10 -11.52
C PRO A 64 6.20 1.73 -12.68
N PRO A 65 5.52 2.48 -13.56
CA PRO A 65 6.20 3.35 -14.51
C PRO A 65 7.09 4.37 -13.77
N THR A 66 8.10 4.88 -14.47
CA THR A 66 8.99 5.89 -13.91
C THR A 66 8.19 7.13 -13.50
N MET A 67 8.64 7.81 -12.44
CA MET A 67 8.06 9.05 -11.88
C MET A 67 6.78 8.92 -11.03
N LEU A 68 6.00 7.84 -11.15
CA LEU A 68 4.77 7.66 -10.33
C LEU A 68 5.10 7.71 -8.82
N LEU A 69 6.10 6.95 -8.41
CA LEU A 69 6.50 6.87 -7.00
C LEU A 69 6.99 8.21 -6.46
N SER A 70 7.88 8.89 -7.20
CA SER A 70 8.46 10.16 -6.76
C SER A 70 7.41 11.26 -6.66
N SER A 71 6.48 11.36 -7.63
CA SER A 71 5.40 12.35 -7.59
C SER A 71 4.48 12.14 -6.37
N LEU A 72 4.08 10.90 -6.08
CA LEU A 72 3.25 10.59 -4.91
C LEU A 72 4.01 10.81 -3.60
N PHE A 73 5.32 10.51 -3.57
CA PHE A 73 6.15 10.75 -2.41
C PHE A 73 6.30 12.25 -2.11
N ASP A 74 6.51 13.08 -3.13
CA ASP A 74 6.63 14.53 -2.97
C ASP A 74 5.34 15.12 -2.39
N GLN A 75 4.17 14.74 -2.93
CA GLN A 75 2.88 15.14 -2.38
C GLN A 75 2.68 14.65 -0.93
N LEU A 76 3.09 13.43 -0.62
CA LEU A 76 3.02 12.88 0.73
C LEU A 76 3.92 13.67 1.70
N PHE A 77 5.13 14.01 1.27
CA PHE A 77 6.07 14.78 2.07
C PHE A 77 5.55 16.20 2.33
N GLU A 78 5.01 16.89 1.31
CA GLU A 78 4.42 18.23 1.46
C GLU A 78 3.28 18.27 2.49
N ARG A 79 2.50 17.19 2.58
CA ARG A 79 1.33 17.10 3.48
C ARG A 79 1.70 16.69 4.90
N THR A 80 2.61 15.73 5.04
CA THR A 80 2.96 15.15 6.33
C THR A 80 4.12 15.88 6.99
N MET A 81 4.98 16.54 6.20
CA MET A 81 6.27 17.10 6.61
C MET A 81 7.15 16.10 7.37
N ALA A 82 6.90 14.81 7.17
CA ALA A 82 7.56 13.73 7.89
C ALA A 82 8.77 13.24 7.09
N SER A 83 9.92 13.13 7.75
CA SER A 83 11.07 12.46 7.18
C SER A 83 10.80 10.96 7.14
N MET A 84 10.67 10.42 5.94
CA MET A 84 10.37 9.00 5.70
C MET A 84 11.42 8.37 4.78
N THR A 85 11.50 7.05 4.83
CA THR A 85 12.33 6.24 3.94
C THR A 85 11.49 5.85 2.72
N THR A 86 12.08 5.85 1.53
CA THR A 86 11.46 5.30 0.32
C THR A 86 11.95 3.87 0.05
N PRO A 87 11.15 3.00 -0.59
CA PRO A 87 11.60 1.67 -0.96
C PRO A 87 12.76 1.73 -1.97
N GLY A 88 13.80 0.91 -1.77
CA GLY A 88 14.94 0.78 -2.71
C GLY A 88 14.58 0.16 -4.07
N GLY A 89 13.36 -0.36 -4.21
CA GLY A 89 12.76 -0.85 -5.43
C GLY A 89 11.27 -1.04 -5.19
N SER A 90 10.44 -0.21 -5.83
CA SER A 90 8.99 -0.26 -5.61
C SER A 90 8.35 -1.31 -6.49
N VAL A 91 7.67 -2.26 -5.85
CA VAL A 91 7.00 -3.38 -6.52
C VAL A 91 5.68 -3.62 -5.81
N ILE A 92 4.60 -3.75 -6.59
CA ILE A 92 3.32 -4.27 -6.13
C ILE A 92 3.43 -5.80 -6.13
N PRO A 93 3.42 -6.48 -4.97
CA PRO A 93 3.48 -7.92 -4.95
C PRO A 93 2.21 -8.51 -5.57
N ILE A 94 2.40 -9.46 -6.49
CA ILE A 94 1.30 -10.24 -7.09
C ILE A 94 1.33 -11.66 -6.56
N VAL A 95 2.53 -12.21 -6.38
CA VAL A 95 2.80 -13.50 -5.74
C VAL A 95 3.91 -13.29 -4.71
N LEU A 96 3.65 -13.69 -3.47
CA LEU A 96 4.63 -13.62 -2.39
C LEU A 96 5.56 -14.83 -2.43
N ARG A 97 6.82 -14.62 -2.01
CA ARG A 97 7.80 -15.72 -1.91
C ARG A 97 7.36 -16.80 -0.92
N SER A 98 6.63 -16.43 0.13
CA SER A 98 6.06 -17.37 1.09
C SER A 98 5.05 -18.33 0.45
N GLU A 99 4.38 -17.94 -0.65
CA GLU A 99 3.40 -18.78 -1.35
C GLU A 99 4.06 -19.84 -2.23
N LEU A 100 5.31 -19.61 -2.65
CA LEU A 100 6.08 -20.53 -3.51
C LEU A 100 7.02 -21.42 -2.71
N ARG A 101 6.56 -21.94 -1.57
CA ARG A 101 7.35 -22.81 -0.69
C ARG A 101 6.83 -24.24 -0.72
N GLY A 102 7.68 -25.17 -0.30
CA GLY A 102 7.33 -26.58 -0.20
C GLY A 102 6.96 -27.17 -1.55
N GLU A 103 5.85 -27.92 -1.58
CA GLU A 103 5.39 -28.64 -2.77
C GLU A 103 5.03 -27.70 -3.94
N VAL A 104 4.51 -26.50 -3.64
CA VAL A 104 4.19 -25.48 -4.66
C VAL A 104 5.42 -25.13 -5.50
N ALA A 105 6.59 -24.98 -4.87
CA ALA A 105 7.83 -24.65 -5.56
C ALA A 105 8.29 -25.74 -6.55
N THR A 106 7.88 -26.98 -6.29
CA THR A 106 8.24 -28.14 -7.11
C THR A 106 7.33 -28.28 -8.31
N VAL A 107 6.03 -27.99 -8.13
CA VAL A 107 5.04 -28.13 -9.18
C VAL A 107 4.83 -26.87 -10.02
N LEU A 108 5.26 -25.68 -9.54
CA LEU A 108 5.03 -24.40 -10.22
C LEU A 108 6.30 -23.52 -10.18
N PRO A 109 7.17 -23.62 -11.20
CA PRO A 109 8.39 -22.82 -11.27
C PRO A 109 8.10 -21.34 -11.57
N ALA A 110 8.93 -20.44 -11.04
CA ALA A 110 8.74 -18.99 -11.15
C ALA A 110 8.63 -18.46 -12.59
N VAL A 111 9.34 -19.07 -13.54
CA VAL A 111 9.25 -18.71 -14.96
C VAL A 111 7.87 -19.00 -15.55
N GLU A 112 7.22 -20.10 -15.14
CA GLU A 112 5.88 -20.44 -15.60
C GLU A 112 4.86 -19.43 -15.04
N ILE A 113 5.00 -19.02 -13.79
CA ILE A 113 4.18 -17.97 -13.16
C ILE A 113 4.30 -16.67 -13.94
N LEU A 114 5.51 -16.29 -14.35
CA LEU A 114 5.76 -15.09 -15.15
C LEU A 114 5.09 -15.17 -16.52
N GLU A 115 5.20 -16.31 -17.22
CA GLU A 115 4.54 -16.51 -18.51
C GLU A 115 3.01 -16.47 -18.40
N MET A 116 2.45 -17.09 -17.36
CA MET A 116 1.01 -17.00 -17.07
C MET A 116 0.57 -15.55 -16.80
N ALA A 117 1.36 -14.78 -16.05
CA ALA A 117 1.07 -13.37 -15.77
C ALA A 117 1.09 -12.51 -17.05
N ARG A 118 2.05 -12.76 -17.95
CA ARG A 118 2.10 -12.10 -19.26
C ARG A 118 0.89 -12.47 -20.13
N ALA A 119 0.53 -13.76 -20.17
CA ALA A 119 -0.63 -14.24 -20.90
C ALA A 119 -1.94 -13.64 -20.37
N ALA A 120 -2.06 -13.48 -19.05
CA ALA A 120 -3.16 -12.79 -18.39
C ALA A 120 -3.18 -11.28 -18.68
N GLY A 121 -2.11 -10.72 -19.27
CA GLY A 121 -2.03 -9.32 -19.68
C GLY A 121 -1.76 -8.35 -18.53
N LEU A 122 -1.16 -8.79 -17.42
CA LEU A 122 -0.98 -7.95 -16.24
C LEU A 122 -0.13 -6.68 -16.50
N GLU A 123 0.81 -6.71 -17.44
CA GLU A 123 1.59 -5.52 -17.83
C GLU A 123 0.75 -4.47 -18.59
N ARG A 124 -0.31 -4.92 -19.26
CA ARG A 124 -1.25 -4.08 -20.02
C ARG A 124 -2.47 -3.68 -19.19
N ALA A 125 -2.59 -4.19 -17.96
CA ALA A 125 -3.68 -3.84 -17.07
C ALA A 125 -3.55 -2.37 -16.63
N THR A 126 -4.69 -1.70 -16.57
CA THR A 126 -4.82 -0.44 -15.84
C THR A 126 -5.29 -0.79 -14.43
N LEU A 127 -4.52 -0.42 -13.41
CA LEU A 127 -4.90 -0.65 -12.03
C LEU A 127 -5.82 0.48 -11.57
N ASP A 128 -6.92 0.14 -10.90
CA ASP A 128 -7.85 1.12 -10.36
C ASP A 128 -7.34 1.62 -9.00
N PRO A 129 -6.90 2.88 -8.86
CA PRO A 129 -6.46 3.41 -7.57
C PRO A 129 -7.66 3.53 -6.62
N VAL A 130 -7.54 2.97 -5.43
CA VAL A 130 -8.57 3.05 -4.40
C VAL A 130 -8.34 4.24 -3.49
N CYS A 131 -7.15 4.32 -2.89
CA CYS A 131 -6.80 5.36 -1.93
C CYS A 131 -5.29 5.42 -1.68
N MET A 132 -4.82 6.57 -1.21
CA MET A 132 -3.60 6.64 -0.41
C MET A 132 -3.96 6.20 1.01
N ALA A 133 -3.25 5.19 1.50
CA ALA A 133 -3.45 4.59 2.81
C ALA A 133 -2.19 4.67 3.66
N VAL A 134 -2.38 4.50 4.97
CA VAL A 134 -1.29 4.36 5.93
C VAL A 134 -1.58 3.21 6.90
N LYS A 135 -0.65 2.27 7.00
CA LYS A 135 -0.67 1.24 8.04
C LYS A 135 0.18 1.68 9.20
N ARG A 136 -0.36 1.60 10.41
CA ARG A 136 0.36 1.88 11.66
C ARG A 136 0.33 0.63 12.52
N GLN A 137 1.49 0.21 13.03
CA GLN A 137 1.56 -0.88 13.99
C GLN A 137 2.68 -0.68 15.02
N PRO A 138 2.52 -1.22 16.23
CA PRO A 138 3.63 -1.29 17.19
C PRO A 138 4.81 -2.07 16.62
N PHE A 139 6.01 -1.55 16.79
CA PHE A 139 7.27 -2.17 16.41
C PHE A 139 8.40 -1.66 17.29
N SER A 140 9.04 -2.57 18.03
CA SER A 140 10.20 -2.27 18.88
C SER A 140 10.00 -1.08 19.83
N GLY A 141 8.84 -1.01 20.49
CA GLY A 141 8.49 0.05 21.45
C GLY A 141 8.12 1.41 20.81
N ARG A 142 8.00 1.47 19.48
CA ARG A 142 7.53 2.63 18.72
C ARG A 142 6.39 2.24 17.81
N THR A 143 5.75 3.22 17.17
CA THR A 143 4.84 2.95 16.05
C THR A 143 5.65 3.01 14.76
N ARG A 144 5.61 1.95 13.95
CA ARG A 144 6.07 2.00 12.57
C ARG A 144 4.91 2.33 11.65
N GLU A 145 5.19 3.05 10.57
CA GLU A 145 4.23 3.50 9.58
C GLU A 145 4.65 3.06 8.19
N LEU A 146 3.66 2.69 7.37
CA LEU A 146 3.82 2.42 5.94
C LEU A 146 2.74 3.20 5.19
N TYR A 147 3.15 4.14 4.34
CA TYR A 147 2.28 4.84 3.40
C TYR A 147 2.32 4.11 2.06
N PHE A 148 1.14 3.89 1.48
CA PHE A 148 1.01 3.12 0.26
C PHE A 148 -0.23 3.49 -0.53
N VAL A 149 -0.19 3.22 -1.83
CA VAL A 149 -1.40 3.25 -2.67
C VAL A 149 -2.00 1.86 -2.72
N LEU A 150 -3.29 1.77 -2.45
CA LEU A 150 -4.09 0.57 -2.65
C LEU A 150 -4.72 0.60 -4.04
N PHE A 151 -4.64 -0.51 -4.75
CA PHE A 151 -5.27 -0.72 -6.04
C PHE A 151 -6.27 -1.88 -6.01
N ASP A 152 -7.23 -1.83 -6.93
CA ASP A 152 -8.02 -2.98 -7.38
C ASP A 152 -7.62 -3.34 -8.83
N SER A 153 -7.66 -4.63 -9.17
CA SER A 153 -7.54 -5.10 -10.55
C SER A 153 -8.24 -6.45 -10.73
N PRO A 154 -9.24 -6.53 -11.61
CA PRO A 154 -9.89 -7.79 -11.93
C PRO A 154 -8.95 -8.78 -12.64
N GLU A 155 -7.98 -8.30 -13.42
CA GLU A 155 -6.98 -9.13 -14.11
C GLU A 155 -6.08 -9.87 -13.12
N THR A 156 -5.61 -9.16 -12.09
CA THR A 156 -4.78 -9.78 -11.05
C THR A 156 -5.57 -10.80 -10.24
N LEU A 157 -6.82 -10.50 -9.93
CA LEU A 157 -7.73 -11.43 -9.28
C LEU A 157 -7.92 -12.69 -10.13
N ALA A 158 -8.21 -12.55 -11.43
CA ALA A 158 -8.37 -13.67 -12.34
C ALA A 158 -7.09 -14.51 -12.46
N PHE A 159 -5.93 -13.85 -12.57
CA PHE A 159 -4.63 -14.52 -12.60
C PHE A 159 -4.38 -15.37 -11.35
N ARG A 160 -4.64 -14.84 -10.14
CA ARG A 160 -4.45 -15.59 -8.89
C ARG A 160 -5.36 -16.81 -8.80
N ARG A 161 -6.58 -16.74 -9.35
CA ARG A 161 -7.47 -17.91 -9.48
C ARG A 161 -6.86 -18.97 -10.39
N SER A 162 -6.36 -18.58 -11.55
CA SER A 162 -5.69 -19.51 -12.48
C SER A 162 -4.48 -20.19 -11.85
N LEU A 163 -3.70 -19.50 -11.01
CA LEU A 163 -2.59 -20.11 -10.27
C LEU A 163 -3.07 -21.17 -9.28
N ARG A 164 -4.10 -20.86 -8.49
CA ARG A 164 -4.69 -21.83 -7.56
C ARG A 164 -5.18 -23.07 -8.31
N ASP A 165 -5.96 -22.87 -9.37
CA ASP A 165 -6.57 -23.97 -10.11
C ASP A 165 -5.49 -24.89 -10.71
N LEU A 166 -4.45 -24.30 -11.31
CA LEU A 166 -3.31 -25.05 -11.86
C LEU A 166 -2.55 -25.87 -10.80
N VAL A 167 -2.35 -25.30 -9.61
CA VAL A 167 -1.61 -25.98 -8.53
C VAL A 167 -2.44 -27.11 -7.91
N ALA A 168 -3.75 -26.91 -7.78
CA ALA A 168 -4.68 -27.95 -7.37
C ALA A 168 -4.73 -29.10 -8.39
N GLU A 169 -4.76 -28.80 -9.70
CA GLU A 169 -4.67 -29.81 -10.77
C GLU A 169 -3.38 -30.63 -10.71
N ARG A 170 -2.30 -30.04 -10.19
CA ARG A 170 -1.00 -30.70 -9.97
C ARG A 170 -0.90 -31.44 -8.63
N GLY A 171 -2.01 -31.53 -7.89
CA GLY A 171 -2.12 -32.32 -6.66
C GLY A 171 -1.67 -31.60 -5.39
N VAL A 172 -1.50 -30.28 -5.43
CA VAL A 172 -1.16 -29.47 -4.24
C VAL A 172 -2.38 -28.64 -3.83
N ASP A 173 -3.05 -29.08 -2.77
CA ASP A 173 -4.21 -28.40 -2.23
C ASP A 173 -3.83 -27.25 -1.28
N GLY A 174 -4.69 -26.23 -1.17
CA GLY A 174 -4.52 -25.15 -0.19
C GLY A 174 -3.42 -24.13 -0.53
N ALA A 175 -2.87 -24.14 -1.75
CA ALA A 175 -2.04 -23.08 -2.27
C ALA A 175 -2.88 -21.91 -2.80
N PHE A 176 -2.36 -20.67 -2.68
CA PHE A 176 -3.05 -19.46 -3.17
C PHE A 176 -4.50 -19.32 -2.68
N THR A 177 -4.76 -19.68 -1.41
CA THR A 177 -6.11 -19.70 -0.81
C THR A 177 -6.74 -18.32 -0.70
N GLU A 178 -5.93 -17.27 -0.69
CA GLU A 178 -6.40 -15.89 -0.81
C GLU A 178 -6.39 -15.48 -2.27
N ASP A 179 -7.55 -15.53 -2.92
CA ASP A 179 -7.76 -15.00 -4.28
C ASP A 179 -7.33 -13.54 -4.39
N ARG A 180 -7.47 -12.78 -3.29
CA ARG A 180 -7.30 -11.34 -3.25
C ARG A 180 -6.14 -10.95 -2.34
N LEU A 181 -4.93 -10.94 -2.91
CA LEU A 181 -3.84 -10.18 -2.32
C LEU A 181 -4.12 -8.69 -2.51
N ASN A 182 -4.01 -7.88 -1.46
CA ASN A 182 -4.12 -6.43 -1.57
C ASN A 182 -3.01 -5.90 -2.48
N LEU A 183 -3.38 -5.26 -3.59
CA LEU A 183 -2.42 -4.68 -4.55
C LEU A 183 -1.93 -3.36 -3.99
N VAL A 184 -0.81 -3.44 -3.29
CA VAL A 184 -0.26 -2.33 -2.53
C VAL A 184 1.05 -1.91 -3.15
N LEU A 185 1.14 -0.62 -3.50
CA LEU A 185 2.37 0.05 -3.91
C LEU A 185 2.93 0.82 -2.71
N PRO A 186 4.02 0.36 -2.07
CA PRO A 186 4.67 1.12 -1.01
C PRO A 186 5.19 2.45 -1.55
N ILE A 187 4.84 3.55 -0.88
CA ILE A 187 5.33 4.90 -1.21
C ILE A 187 6.45 5.30 -0.25
N ALA A 188 6.21 5.14 1.05
CA ALA A 188 7.15 5.52 2.09
C ALA A 188 6.94 4.74 3.38
N GLY A 189 7.98 4.63 4.20
CA GLY A 189 7.93 3.98 5.50
C GLY A 189 8.71 4.75 6.56
N SER A 190 8.38 4.52 7.83
CA SER A 190 9.16 5.05 8.96
C SER A 190 10.55 4.39 9.11
N ASP A 191 10.77 3.27 8.43
CA ASP A 191 11.99 2.48 8.41
C ASP A 191 12.18 1.79 7.05
N ALA A 192 13.33 1.13 6.85
CA ALA A 192 13.69 0.49 5.59
C ALA A 192 13.18 -0.95 5.43
N GLY A 193 12.49 -1.52 6.42
CA GLY A 193 12.05 -2.92 6.44
C GLY A 193 10.76 -3.19 5.66
N PHE A 194 10.65 -2.72 4.43
CA PHE A 194 9.44 -2.79 3.60
C PHE A 194 8.94 -4.23 3.34
N ASP A 195 9.86 -5.17 3.22
CA ASP A 195 9.60 -6.59 3.01
C ASP A 195 8.95 -7.28 4.23
N THR A 196 9.10 -6.71 5.43
CA THR A 196 8.54 -7.24 6.68
C THR A 196 7.07 -6.89 6.90
N TRP A 197 6.46 -6.16 5.97
CA TRP A 197 5.04 -5.79 6.02
C TRP A 197 4.11 -6.83 5.39
N TRP A 198 4.66 -7.82 4.69
CA TRP A 198 3.89 -8.78 3.91
C TRP A 198 3.71 -10.13 4.64
N PRO A 199 2.57 -10.82 4.45
CA PRO A 199 1.37 -10.36 3.72
C PRO A 199 0.70 -9.18 4.45
N LEU A 200 0.39 -8.11 3.70
CA LEU A 200 -0.15 -6.89 4.28
C LEU A 200 -1.68 -6.96 4.34
N ALA A 201 -2.20 -7.03 5.56
CA ALA A 201 -3.63 -6.89 5.83
C ALA A 201 -4.03 -5.42 5.77
N VAL A 202 -4.87 -5.06 4.81
CA VAL A 202 -5.40 -3.70 4.63
C VAL A 202 -6.86 -3.66 5.06
N ASP A 203 -7.18 -2.72 5.95
CA ASP A 203 -8.54 -2.36 6.32
C ASP A 203 -8.88 -1.03 5.64
N ARG A 204 -9.77 -1.06 4.65
CA ARG A 204 -10.10 0.12 3.84
C ARG A 204 -10.77 1.22 4.66
N ASP A 205 -11.46 0.88 5.75
CA ASP A 205 -12.18 1.87 6.55
C ASP A 205 -11.23 2.62 7.49
N THR A 206 -10.15 1.97 7.93
CA THR A 206 -9.20 2.59 8.88
C THR A 206 -7.89 3.03 8.24
N ASP A 207 -7.40 2.31 7.23
CA ASP A 207 -6.09 2.57 6.64
C ASP A 207 -6.17 3.62 5.53
N CYS A 208 -7.25 3.66 4.72
CA CYS A 208 -7.41 4.69 3.69
C CYS A 208 -7.55 6.08 4.30
N GLN A 209 -6.71 7.01 3.86
CA GLN A 209 -6.69 8.38 4.35
C GLN A 209 -7.26 9.37 3.33
N ALA A 210 -6.94 9.16 2.06
CA ALA A 210 -7.29 10.09 1.00
C ALA A 210 -7.57 9.38 -0.32
N PRO A 211 -8.51 9.90 -1.14
CA PRO A 211 -8.69 9.41 -2.50
C PRO A 211 -7.52 9.82 -3.39
N ILE A 212 -7.42 9.16 -4.54
CA ILE A 212 -6.50 9.49 -5.64
C ILE A 212 -7.37 9.90 -6.83
N LEU A 213 -7.07 11.04 -7.44
CA LEU A 213 -7.84 11.62 -8.55
C LEU A 213 -7.03 11.73 -9.82
#